data_AF-A0A9X3PWM8-F1
#
_entry.id   AF-A0A9X3PWM8-F1
#
_cell.length_a   1.000
_cell.length_b   1.000
_cell.length_c   1.000
_cell.angle_alpha   90.00
_cell.angle_beta   90.00
_cell.angle_gamma   90.00
#
_symmetry.space_group_name_H-M   'P 1'
#
loop_
_entity.id
_entity.type
_entity.pdbx_description
1 polymer ?
#
loop_
_entity_poly.entity_id
_entity_poly.type
_entity_poly.pdbx_seq_one_letter_code
_entity_poly.pdbx_strand_id
1 'polypeptide(L)'
;MAEASMVRSAQSPDKGAVGSVTLTSMNEGNQVIPAPLLRRGRTFELLIAFVSCVLLAGGTASADSDSGRSFTALITDAEGVVTELTNVSFYWEEQVSEAAFVPHELKQVPVSRGAGTVKVRFATIKEIEVKPAPDSSLPLVTITLTNGKTGAFRLAIAGSFKGESDFGEMHIPANSVRRILFK
;
A
#
# COMPACT_ATOMS: atom_id res chain seq x y z
N MET A 1 -50.99 29.94 -22.74
CA MET A 1 -50.67 30.68 -23.97
C MET A 1 -49.53 29.92 -24.64
N ALA A 2 -49.79 29.39 -25.85
CA ALA A 2 -48.89 28.89 -26.92
C ALA A 2 -47.78 27.87 -26.53
N GLU A 3 -47.70 26.61 -26.98
CA GLU A 3 -47.79 25.94 -28.30
C GLU A 3 -46.84 26.45 -29.41
N ALA A 4 -45.88 25.59 -29.80
CA ALA A 4 -45.32 25.31 -31.16
C ALA A 4 -44.05 24.44 -30.98
N SER A 5 -43.90 23.17 -31.39
CA SER A 5 -44.18 22.42 -32.63
C SER A 5 -43.14 22.57 -33.75
N MET A 6 -42.91 21.44 -34.47
CA MET A 6 -42.12 21.17 -35.69
C MET A 6 -40.61 20.86 -35.52
N VAL A 7 -40.03 19.71 -35.91
CA VAL A 7 -40.22 18.71 -37.02
C VAL A 7 -39.86 19.22 -38.43
N ARG A 8 -38.69 18.79 -38.95
CA ARG A 8 -38.37 18.36 -40.35
C ARG A 8 -36.85 18.10 -40.45
N SER A 9 -36.34 16.89 -40.71
CA SER A 9 -36.32 16.06 -41.93
C SER A 9 -35.55 16.62 -43.14
N ALA A 10 -34.74 15.72 -43.74
CA ALA A 10 -34.10 15.71 -45.07
C ALA A 10 -32.72 16.42 -45.18
N GLN A 11 -31.66 15.94 -45.85
CA GLN A 11 -31.39 14.73 -46.66
C GLN A 11 -29.89 14.68 -47.07
N SER A 12 -29.38 13.45 -47.27
CA SER A 12 -28.04 12.99 -47.72
C SER A 12 -27.57 13.59 -49.08
N PRO A 13 -26.29 13.49 -49.54
CA PRO A 13 -25.65 12.20 -49.91
C PRO A 13 -24.11 12.03 -49.70
N ASP A 14 -23.74 10.79 -49.38
CA ASP A 14 -22.77 9.91 -50.07
C ASP A 14 -21.25 10.28 -50.11
N LYS A 15 -20.38 9.45 -49.49
CA LYS A 15 -19.58 8.42 -50.18
C LYS A 15 -18.46 7.81 -49.33
N GLY A 16 -18.36 6.49 -49.42
CA GLY A 16 -17.14 5.72 -49.22
C GLY A 16 -17.14 4.92 -47.91
N ALA A 17 -16.97 3.61 -47.88
CA ALA A 17 -16.77 2.59 -48.89
C ALA A 17 -16.69 1.27 -48.11
N VAL A 18 -17.45 0.27 -48.55
CA VAL A 18 -17.15 -1.18 -48.51
C VAL A 18 -17.03 -1.80 -47.10
N GLY A 19 -18.05 -2.47 -46.56
CA GLY A 19 -18.56 -3.78 -47.00
C GLY A 19 -17.69 -4.90 -46.38
N SER A 20 -18.02 -5.50 -45.22
CA SER A 20 -19.05 -6.52 -44.97
C SER A 20 -18.82 -7.77 -45.85
N VAL A 21 -18.83 -9.03 -45.44
CA VAL A 21 -19.37 -9.76 -44.28
C VAL A 21 -18.60 -11.08 -44.16
N THR A 22 -18.49 -11.55 -42.92
CA THR A 22 -18.43 -12.94 -42.39
C THR A 22 -18.85 -14.07 -43.34
N LEU A 23 -18.21 -15.26 -43.23
CA LEU A 23 -18.88 -16.55 -42.94
C LEU A 23 -17.87 -17.73 -42.97
N THR A 24 -17.85 -18.44 -41.83
CA THR A 24 -17.91 -19.91 -41.66
C THR A 24 -17.53 -20.83 -42.83
N SER A 25 -16.58 -21.75 -42.61
CA SER A 25 -16.64 -23.21 -42.95
C SER A 25 -15.26 -23.83 -42.68
N MET A 26 -15.08 -24.82 -41.80
CA MET A 26 -15.33 -26.26 -41.98
C MET A 26 -14.58 -26.93 -43.15
N ASN A 27 -13.61 -27.75 -42.74
CA ASN A 27 -13.39 -29.16 -43.08
C ASN A 27 -12.86 -29.61 -44.47
N GLU A 28 -12.05 -30.68 -44.36
CA GLU A 28 -11.74 -31.73 -45.34
C GLU A 28 -10.80 -31.46 -46.53
N GLY A 29 -9.75 -32.28 -46.58
CA GLY A 29 -9.58 -33.16 -47.74
C GLY A 29 -8.39 -32.93 -48.66
N ASN A 30 -7.27 -33.57 -48.31
CA ASN A 30 -6.54 -34.53 -49.17
C ASN A 30 -5.74 -34.05 -50.41
N GLN A 31 -4.62 -34.78 -50.62
CA GLN A 31 -3.74 -34.89 -51.81
C GLN A 31 -2.54 -33.91 -51.88
N VAL A 32 -1.29 -34.28 -52.24
CA VAL A 32 -0.43 -35.48 -52.17
C VAL A 32 0.94 -35.11 -52.79
N ILE A 33 2.05 -35.30 -52.04
CA ILE A 33 3.45 -35.69 -52.45
C ILE A 33 4.30 -34.67 -53.29
N PRO A 34 5.67 -34.65 -53.27
CA PRO A 34 6.69 -35.43 -52.51
C PRO A 34 7.72 -34.62 -51.71
N ALA A 35 8.38 -35.35 -50.81
CA ALA A 35 9.61 -34.96 -50.10
C ALA A 35 10.84 -34.84 -51.01
N PRO A 36 11.82 -34.01 -50.60
CA PRO A 36 13.21 -34.42 -50.69
C PRO A 36 13.81 -34.63 -49.30
N LEU A 37 14.38 -35.82 -49.13
CA LEU A 37 15.24 -36.25 -48.04
C LEU A 37 16.34 -35.21 -47.77
N LEU A 38 16.43 -34.67 -46.55
CA LEU A 38 17.67 -34.08 -46.06
C LEU A 38 17.84 -34.25 -44.54
N ARG A 39 18.64 -35.26 -44.20
CA ARG A 39 19.82 -35.11 -43.31
C ARG A 39 19.57 -34.79 -41.83
N ARG A 40 19.32 -35.87 -41.08
CA ARG A 40 20.04 -36.28 -39.85
C ARG A 40 20.95 -35.20 -39.23
N GLY A 41 20.53 -34.58 -38.13
CA GLY A 41 21.26 -33.48 -37.49
C GLY A 41 20.88 -33.20 -36.03
N ARG A 42 21.05 -34.22 -35.19
CA ARG A 42 21.29 -34.20 -33.73
C ARG A 42 21.58 -32.81 -33.10
N THR A 43 20.55 -32.03 -32.75
CA THR A 43 20.69 -30.78 -31.97
C THR A 43 19.37 -30.43 -31.25
N PHE A 44 18.89 -31.30 -30.36
CA PHE A 44 17.65 -31.05 -29.60
C PHE A 44 17.76 -31.46 -28.13
N GLU A 45 18.90 -31.13 -27.49
CA GLU A 45 19.19 -31.51 -26.09
C GLU A 45 20.02 -30.42 -25.39
N LEU A 46 19.85 -29.14 -25.74
CA LEU A 46 20.63 -28.05 -25.13
C LEU A 46 19.83 -26.74 -24.92
N LEU A 47 18.49 -26.77 -25.01
CA LEU A 47 17.65 -25.60 -24.76
C LEU A 47 16.88 -25.63 -23.42
N ILE A 48 16.87 -26.77 -22.71
CA ILE A 48 16.09 -26.95 -21.47
C ILE A 48 16.93 -26.65 -20.20
N ALA A 49 18.23 -26.37 -20.32
CA ALA A 49 19.07 -26.04 -19.17
C ALA A 49 19.12 -24.53 -18.83
N PHE A 50 18.58 -23.64 -19.67
CA PHE A 50 18.66 -22.18 -19.43
C PHE A 50 17.37 -21.56 -18.86
N VAL A 51 16.23 -22.26 -18.92
CA VAL A 51 14.93 -21.78 -18.41
C VAL A 51 14.69 -22.12 -16.94
N SER A 52 15.53 -22.96 -16.33
CA SER A 52 15.39 -23.33 -14.90
C SER A 52 16.22 -22.49 -13.94
N CYS A 53 17.04 -21.55 -14.42
CA CYS A 53 17.92 -20.73 -13.55
C CYS A 53 17.45 -19.26 -13.39
N VAL A 54 16.26 -18.90 -13.90
CA VAL A 54 15.68 -17.54 -13.81
C VAL A 54 14.42 -17.54 -12.92
N LEU A 55 14.41 -18.36 -11.87
CA LEU A 55 13.39 -18.30 -10.81
C LEU A 55 13.98 -17.95 -9.43
N LEU A 56 15.26 -17.56 -9.36
CA LEU A 56 15.95 -17.21 -8.11
C LEU A 56 16.31 -15.72 -8.00
N ALA A 57 15.60 -14.84 -8.70
CA ALA A 57 15.82 -13.39 -8.60
C ALA A 57 14.47 -12.65 -8.58
N GLY A 58 13.80 -12.68 -7.43
CA GLY A 58 12.50 -12.02 -7.31
C GLY A 58 12.00 -11.98 -5.88
N GLY A 59 12.57 -11.08 -5.08
CA GLY A 59 12.02 -10.69 -3.79
C GLY A 59 12.84 -11.20 -2.61
N THR A 60 13.93 -10.50 -2.29
CA THR A 60 14.20 -10.26 -0.87
C THR A 60 13.04 -9.41 -0.35
N ALA A 61 11.95 -10.05 0.05
CA ALA A 61 11.09 -9.48 1.07
C ALA A 61 12.02 -9.32 2.28
N SER A 62 12.44 -8.08 2.56
CA SER A 62 12.98 -7.75 3.86
C SER A 62 11.85 -8.00 4.86
N ALA A 63 11.75 -9.23 5.34
CA ALA A 63 11.11 -9.51 6.61
C ALA A 63 11.88 -8.65 7.61
N ASP A 64 11.26 -7.57 8.06
CA ASP A 64 11.81 -6.64 9.04
C ASP A 64 12.02 -7.47 10.32
N SER A 65 13.24 -7.95 10.52
CA SER A 65 13.69 -8.64 11.73
C SER A 65 13.85 -7.62 12.86
N ASP A 66 12.78 -6.89 13.16
CA ASP A 66 12.67 -5.90 14.24
C ASP A 66 12.01 -6.51 15.51
N SER A 67 12.22 -7.82 15.71
CA SER A 67 11.59 -8.58 16.79
C SER A 67 12.27 -8.40 18.15
N GLY A 68 13.36 -7.65 18.26
CA GLY A 68 14.16 -7.61 19.51
C GLY A 68 14.38 -6.24 20.16
N ARG A 69 14.24 -5.12 19.43
CA ARG A 69 14.57 -3.81 19.98
C ARG A 69 13.38 -3.22 20.74
N SER A 70 13.50 -3.06 22.05
CA SER A 70 12.56 -2.26 22.83
C SER A 70 12.90 -0.77 22.67
N PHE A 71 11.86 0.06 22.65
CA PHE A 71 12.01 1.52 22.59
C PHE A 71 11.45 2.11 23.88
N THR A 72 12.16 3.07 24.46
CA THR A 72 11.68 3.84 25.60
C THR A 72 11.32 5.23 25.12
N ALA A 73 10.13 5.71 25.49
CA ALA A 73 9.69 7.05 25.15
C ALA A 73 9.06 7.77 26.34
N LEU A 74 9.26 9.07 26.38
CA LEU A 74 8.51 9.98 27.26
C LEU A 74 7.35 10.53 26.46
N ILE A 75 6.13 10.21 26.87
CA ILE A 75 4.91 10.70 26.25
C ILE A 75 4.33 11.79 27.14
N THR A 76 4.16 12.98 26.57
CA THR A 76 3.44 14.08 27.20
C THR A 76 2.04 14.14 26.61
N ASP A 77 1.02 14.04 27.44
CA ASP A 77 -0.38 14.18 27.02
C ASP A 77 -0.79 15.65 26.82
N ALA A 78 -2.06 15.86 26.45
CA ALA A 78 -2.65 17.18 26.26
C ALA A 78 -2.71 18.02 27.55
N GLU A 79 -2.81 17.38 28.71
CA GLU A 79 -2.85 18.03 30.04
C GLU A 79 -1.44 18.37 30.56
N GLY A 80 -0.39 17.87 29.91
CA GLY A 80 1.00 18.08 30.28
C GLY A 80 1.56 17.02 31.23
N VAL A 81 0.84 15.93 31.48
CA VAL A 81 1.32 14.79 32.24
C VAL A 81 2.35 14.04 31.39
N VAL A 82 3.50 13.75 32.00
CA VAL A 82 4.59 13.02 31.35
C VAL A 82 4.59 11.60 31.87
N THR A 83 4.43 10.65 30.95
CA THR A 83 4.50 9.22 31.23
C THR A 83 5.68 8.61 30.50
N GLU A 84 6.52 7.87 31.22
CA GLU A 84 7.56 7.04 30.61
C GLU A 84 6.97 5.68 30.24
N LEU A 85 7.10 5.31 28.96
CA LEU A 85 6.73 4.00 28.45
C LEU A 85 7.98 3.27 27.94
N THR A 86 8.09 1.99 28.27
CA THR A 86 9.08 1.07 27.76
C THR A 86 8.44 0.08 26.78
N ASN A 87 9.24 -0.47 25.87
CA ASN A 87 8.77 -1.34 24.79
C ASN A 87 7.62 -0.74 23.95
N VAL A 88 7.77 0.55 23.59
CA VAL A 88 6.73 1.30 22.89
C VAL A 88 6.44 0.71 21.50
N SER A 89 5.15 0.54 21.18
CA SER A 89 4.61 0.18 19.87
C SER A 89 3.45 1.09 19.49
N PHE A 90 3.22 1.28 18.19
CA PHE A 90 2.01 1.88 17.64
C PHE A 90 0.99 0.77 17.41
N TYR A 91 -0.13 0.86 18.10
CA TYR A 91 -1.18 -0.15 18.14
C TYR A 91 -2.48 0.37 17.55
N TRP A 92 -3.15 -0.44 16.73
CA TRP A 92 -4.52 -0.20 16.32
C TRP A 92 -5.22 -1.53 16.03
N GLU A 93 -6.54 -1.51 16.02
CA GLU A 93 -7.35 -2.65 15.64
C GLU A 93 -8.02 -2.38 14.30
N GLU A 94 -7.81 -3.28 13.35
CA GLU A 94 -8.51 -3.26 12.07
C GLU A 94 -9.79 -4.10 12.18
N GLN A 95 -10.94 -3.46 11.99
CA GLN A 95 -12.22 -4.16 11.95
C GLN A 95 -12.36 -4.87 10.60
N VAL A 96 -12.21 -6.19 10.59
CA VAL A 96 -12.33 -7.01 9.37
C VAL A 96 -13.76 -7.49 9.15
N SER A 97 -14.55 -7.60 10.23
CA SER A 97 -16.00 -7.83 10.19
C SER A 97 -16.66 -7.25 11.44
N GLU A 98 -18.00 -7.24 11.49
CA GLU A 98 -18.74 -6.71 12.65
C GLU A 98 -18.28 -7.31 14.00
N ALA A 99 -17.91 -8.60 14.01
CA ALA A 99 -17.47 -9.33 15.20
C ALA A 99 -15.97 -9.69 15.21
N ALA A 100 -15.17 -9.20 14.25
CA ALA A 100 -13.76 -9.56 14.16
C ALA A 100 -12.87 -8.32 14.03
N PHE A 101 -11.95 -8.20 14.99
CA PHE A 101 -10.93 -7.17 15.05
C PHE A 101 -9.56 -7.84 14.99
N VAL A 102 -8.69 -7.32 14.13
CA VAL A 102 -7.32 -7.77 14.00
C VAL A 102 -6.41 -6.74 14.66
N PRO A 103 -5.70 -7.10 15.74
CA PRO A 103 -4.75 -6.20 16.37
C PRO A 103 -3.48 -6.08 15.53
N HIS A 104 -3.01 -4.85 15.37
CA HIS A 104 -1.74 -4.55 14.73
C HIS A 104 -0.85 -3.80 15.70
N GLU A 105 0.40 -4.26 15.83
CA GLU A 105 1.44 -3.59 16.61
C GLU A 105 2.65 -3.33 15.72
N LEU A 106 3.09 -2.08 15.65
CA LEU A 106 4.20 -1.63 14.81
C LEU A 106 5.21 -0.82 15.62
N LYS A 107 6.51 -1.04 15.40
CA LYS A 107 7.59 -0.19 15.94
C LYS A 107 7.91 1.01 15.03
N GLN A 108 6.87 1.52 14.37
CA GLN A 108 6.95 2.58 13.37
C GLN A 108 5.64 3.35 13.33
N VAL A 109 5.72 4.67 13.07
CA VAL A 109 4.55 5.54 12.93
C VAL A 109 4.11 5.56 11.46
N PRO A 110 2.88 5.13 11.13
CA PRO A 110 2.34 5.28 9.78
C PRO A 110 1.82 6.71 9.58
N VAL A 111 2.43 7.45 8.66
CA VAL A 111 2.04 8.82 8.30
C VAL A 111 1.64 8.94 6.84
N SER A 112 0.67 9.78 6.55
CA SER A 112 0.20 10.07 5.20
C SER A 112 1.15 11.05 4.51
N ARG A 113 1.58 10.70 3.30
CA ARG A 113 2.39 11.53 2.42
C ARG A 113 1.80 11.51 1.01
N GLY A 114 1.04 12.56 0.68
CA GLY A 114 0.31 12.63 -0.60
C GLY A 114 -0.72 11.50 -0.68
N ALA A 115 -0.66 10.69 -1.73
CA ALA A 115 -1.56 9.54 -1.93
C ALA A 115 -1.08 8.26 -1.23
N GLY A 116 0.09 8.26 -0.59
CA GLY A 116 0.68 7.07 0.03
C GLY A 116 0.85 7.17 1.54
N THR A 117 1.17 6.02 2.16
CA THR A 117 1.53 5.92 3.58
C THR A 117 3.02 5.63 3.70
N VAL A 118 3.72 6.44 4.48
CA VAL A 118 5.12 6.23 4.84
C VAL A 118 5.17 5.74 6.28
N LYS A 119 5.94 4.68 6.53
CA LYS A 119 6.13 4.14 7.89
C LYS A 119 7.48 4.60 8.41
N VAL A 120 7.48 5.49 9.40
CA VAL A 120 8.71 6.05 9.99
C VAL A 120 9.09 5.21 11.21
N ARG A 121 10.24 4.54 11.16
CA ARG A 121 10.72 3.65 12.24
C ARG A 121 11.04 4.43 13.50
N PHE A 122 10.66 3.93 14.67
CA PHE A 122 10.96 4.60 15.95
C PHE A 122 12.46 4.82 16.17
N ALA A 123 13.29 3.87 15.72
CA ALA A 123 14.75 3.97 15.80
C ALA A 123 15.37 5.21 15.12
N THR A 124 14.68 5.83 14.17
CA THR A 124 15.18 7.03 13.48
C THR A 124 14.54 8.31 13.97
N ILE A 125 13.54 8.22 14.85
CA ILE A 125 12.80 9.35 15.38
C ILE A 125 13.48 9.80 16.68
N LYS A 126 13.70 11.10 16.78
CA LYS A 126 14.11 11.75 18.03
C LYS A 126 12.88 12.21 18.81
N GLU A 127 11.94 12.83 18.09
CA GLU A 127 10.80 13.50 18.68
C GLU A 127 9.60 13.50 17.74
N ILE A 128 8.41 13.43 18.32
CA ILE A 128 7.14 13.65 17.63
C ILE A 128 6.37 14.71 18.40
N GLU A 129 6.03 15.81 17.75
CA GLU A 129 5.03 16.74 18.26
C GLU A 129 3.68 16.42 17.59
N VAL A 130 2.63 16.38 18.39
CA VAL A 130 1.29 16.03 17.92
C VAL A 130 0.40 17.25 18.09
N LYS A 131 -0.21 17.68 16.99
CA LYS A 131 -1.23 18.70 16.97
C LYS A 131 -2.59 18.02 16.73
N PRO A 132 -3.48 18.01 17.74
CA PRO A 132 -4.83 17.47 17.61
C PRO A 132 -5.57 18.14 16.46
N ALA A 133 -6.43 17.38 15.77
CA ALA A 133 -7.29 17.93 14.75
C ALA A 133 -8.70 18.23 15.32
N PRO A 134 -9.31 19.37 14.96
CA PRO A 134 -10.60 19.80 15.55
C PRO A 134 -11.82 18.98 15.09
N ASP A 135 -11.77 18.33 13.92
CA ASP A 135 -12.96 17.77 13.25
C ASP A 135 -12.90 16.25 13.07
N SER A 136 -12.56 15.50 14.12
CA SER A 136 -12.44 14.01 14.10
C SER A 136 -11.47 13.45 13.05
N SER A 137 -10.67 14.31 12.41
CA SER A 137 -9.63 13.89 11.49
C SER A 137 -8.38 13.46 12.25
N LEU A 138 -7.51 12.72 11.56
CA LEU A 138 -6.28 12.23 12.17
C LEU A 138 -5.32 13.41 12.50
N PRO A 139 -4.61 13.35 13.64
CA PRO A 139 -3.79 14.45 14.11
C PRO A 139 -2.64 14.75 13.13
N LEU A 140 -2.21 16.01 13.10
CA LEU A 140 -0.99 16.42 12.41
C LEU A 140 0.20 16.14 13.33
N VAL A 141 1.14 15.33 12.85
CA VAL A 141 2.36 14.96 13.57
C VAL A 141 3.57 15.62 12.91
N THR A 142 4.35 16.33 13.70
CA THR A 142 5.67 16.85 13.29
C THR A 142 6.72 15.90 13.81
N ILE A 143 7.36 15.16 12.91
CA ILE A 143 8.38 14.18 13.26
C ILE A 143 9.76 14.79 13.03
N THR A 144 10.56 14.80 14.10
CA THR A 144 11.98 15.16 14.06
C THR A 144 12.80 13.88 14.14
N LEU A 145 13.63 13.64 13.12
CA LEU A 145 14.52 12.49 13.05
C LEU A 145 15.82 12.75 13.83
N THR A 146 16.52 11.68 14.18
CA THR A 146 17.82 11.74 14.88
C THR A 146 18.91 12.47 14.08
N ASN A 147 18.76 12.54 12.75
CA ASN A 147 19.63 13.31 11.86
C ASN A 147 19.27 14.81 11.77
N GLY A 148 18.30 15.29 12.55
CA GLY A 148 17.84 16.68 12.57
C GLY A 148 16.83 17.06 11.49
N LYS A 149 16.49 16.16 10.55
CA LYS A 149 15.44 16.42 9.57
C LYS A 149 14.07 16.41 10.25
N THR A 150 13.26 17.39 9.91
CA THR A 150 11.90 17.55 10.47
C THR A 150 10.89 17.57 9.33
N GLY A 151 9.74 16.93 9.53
CA GLY A 151 8.63 16.98 8.59
C GLY A 151 7.28 16.89 9.29
N ALA A 152 6.31 17.66 8.78
CA ALA A 152 4.93 17.63 9.25
C ALA A 152 4.08 16.74 8.33
N PHE A 153 3.39 15.77 8.91
CA PHE A 153 2.57 14.79 8.22
C PHE A 153 1.27 14.58 8.98
N ARG A 154 0.21 14.14 8.31
CA ARG A 154 -0.96 13.62 9.04
C ARG A 154 -0.70 12.17 9.41
N LEU A 155 -1.18 11.74 10.57
CA LEU A 155 -1.20 10.32 10.89
C LEU A 155 -2.06 9.59 9.84
N ALA A 156 -1.63 8.40 9.40
CA ALA A 156 -2.34 7.67 8.35
C ALA A 156 -3.49 6.80 8.88
N ILE A 157 -3.39 6.37 10.13
CA ILE A 157 -4.31 5.43 10.77
C ILE A 157 -4.58 5.93 12.20
N ALA A 158 -5.82 5.87 12.66
CA ALA A 158 -6.13 6.11 14.08
C ALA A 158 -5.55 4.98 14.92
N GLY A 159 -4.78 5.32 15.95
CA GLY A 159 -4.16 4.32 16.82
C GLY A 159 -3.68 4.93 18.12
N SER A 160 -3.02 4.09 18.91
CA SER A 160 -2.52 4.40 20.25
C SER A 160 -1.05 4.03 20.36
N PHE A 161 -0.33 4.71 21.25
CA PHE A 161 0.98 4.27 21.70
C PHE A 161 0.80 3.33 22.88
N LYS A 162 1.21 2.08 22.70
CA LYS A 162 1.15 1.02 23.70
C LYS A 162 2.54 0.78 24.26
N GLY A 163 2.66 0.55 25.56
CA GLY A 163 3.92 0.20 26.21
C GLY A 163 3.75 -0.05 27.70
N GLU A 164 4.84 -0.39 28.37
CA GLU A 164 4.87 -0.67 29.81
C GLU A 164 5.34 0.55 30.60
N SER A 165 4.56 0.97 31.59
CA SER A 165 4.90 2.02 32.55
C SER A 165 5.14 1.44 33.94
N ASP A 166 5.57 2.26 34.89
CA ASP A 166 5.67 1.86 36.31
C ASP A 166 4.32 1.43 36.93
N PHE A 167 3.21 1.79 36.28
CA PHE A 167 1.84 1.41 36.66
C PHE A 167 1.30 0.21 35.86
N GLY A 168 2.12 -0.41 35.01
CA GLY A 168 1.76 -1.51 34.11
C GLY A 168 1.54 -1.08 32.66
N GLU A 169 0.93 -1.97 31.87
CA GLU A 169 0.65 -1.75 30.45
C GLU A 169 -0.30 -0.55 30.27
N MET A 170 0.11 0.40 29.45
CA MET A 170 -0.66 1.61 29.16
C MET A 170 -0.87 1.77 27.65
N HIS A 171 -2.06 2.25 27.30
CA HIS A 171 -2.46 2.57 25.94
C HIS A 171 -2.83 4.05 25.88
N ILE A 172 -2.03 4.85 25.19
CA ILE A 172 -2.24 6.30 25.08
C ILE A 172 -2.69 6.63 23.66
N PRO A 173 -3.95 7.08 23.45
CA PRO A 173 -4.44 7.44 22.12
C PRO A 173 -3.58 8.51 21.45
N ALA A 174 -3.25 8.32 20.16
CA ALA A 174 -2.38 9.28 19.47
C ALA A 174 -2.95 10.70 19.43
N ASN A 175 -4.27 10.87 19.51
CA ASN A 175 -4.92 12.20 19.51
C ASN A 175 -4.88 12.91 20.88
N SER A 176 -4.63 12.19 21.98
CA SER A 176 -4.47 12.79 23.32
C SER A 176 -3.02 13.09 23.65
N VAL A 177 -2.08 12.63 22.82
CA VAL A 177 -0.66 12.95 22.96
C VAL A 177 -0.40 14.35 22.44
N ARG A 178 0.46 15.08 23.14
CA ARG A 178 1.02 16.36 22.69
C ARG A 178 2.44 16.21 22.17
N ARG A 179 3.25 15.37 22.83
CA ARG A 179 4.67 15.21 22.51
C ARG A 179 5.16 13.81 22.86
N ILE A 180 6.08 13.28 22.06
CA ILE A 180 6.79 12.01 22.31
C ILE A 180 8.27 12.25 22.11
N LEU A 181 9.08 11.88 23.10
CA LEU A 181 10.53 11.92 23.03
C LEU A 181 11.07 10.49 23.14
N PHE A 182 11.76 10.02 22.11
CA PHE A 182 12.37 8.70 22.11
C PHE A 182 13.78 8.78 22.73
N LYS A 183 14.10 7.86 23.64
CA LYS A 183 15.39 7.75 24.33
C LYS A 183 16.35 6.79 23.60
#